data_AF-A0A2K3KEB6-F1
#
_entry.id   AF-A0A2K3KEB6-F1
#
_cell.length_a   1.000
_cell.length_b   1.000
_cell.length_c   1.000
_cell.angle_alpha   90.00
_cell.angle_beta   90.00
_cell.angle_gamma   90.00
#
_symmetry.space_group_name_H-M   'P 1'
#
loop_
_entity.id
_entity.type
_entity.pdbx_description
1 polymer ?
#
loop_
_entity_poly.entity_id
_entity_poly.type
_entity_poly.pdbx_seq_one_letter_code
_entity_poly.pdbx_strand_id
1 'polypeptide(L)'
;MDSLPLSDDRSEIVFFDVETTIPEQGQPFAILEFGAILVCPRKLTELRNYTSLVQPADLSLISEKSKQCNGISREAVENAPTFADIAPAVYNLLH
;
A
#
# COMPACT_ATOMS: atom_id res chain seq x y z
N MET A 1 32.74 -24.04 3.80
CA MET A 1 31.64 -24.84 4.37
C MET A 1 31.08 -23.95 5.48
N ASP A 2 30.02 -23.18 5.28
CA ASP A 2 28.84 -23.42 4.46
C ASP A 2 28.33 -22.14 3.80
N SER A 3 28.05 -22.22 2.50
CA SER A 3 27.27 -21.24 1.76
C SER A 3 25.82 -21.36 2.20
N LEU A 4 25.30 -20.35 2.90
CA LEU A 4 23.86 -20.18 3.14
C LEU A 4 23.15 -20.12 1.77
N PRO A 5 22.03 -20.83 1.57
CA PRO A 5 21.31 -20.76 0.31
C PRO A 5 20.81 -19.33 0.11
N LEU A 6 21.32 -18.68 -0.93
CA LEU A 6 20.75 -17.46 -1.49
C LEU A 6 19.42 -17.85 -2.16
N SER A 7 18.37 -17.11 -1.79
CA SER A 7 17.00 -17.18 -2.32
C SER A 7 16.34 -18.55 -2.26
N ASP A 8 15.70 -18.84 -1.12
CA ASP A 8 14.46 -19.61 -1.17
C ASP A 8 13.49 -18.71 -1.95
N ASP A 9 13.16 -19.09 -3.19
CA ASP A 9 12.13 -18.42 -3.99
C ASP A 9 10.86 -18.40 -3.14
N ARG A 10 10.58 -17.26 -2.48
CA ARG A 10 9.36 -17.08 -1.69
C ARG A 10 8.20 -17.32 -2.65
N SER A 11 7.62 -18.51 -2.58
CA SER A 11 6.47 -18.90 -3.41
C SER A 11 5.16 -18.26 -2.89
N GLU A 12 5.25 -17.31 -1.98
CA GLU A 12 4.14 -16.60 -1.37
C GLU A 12 3.47 -15.69 -2.41
N ILE A 13 2.14 -15.60 -2.36
CA ILE A 13 1.40 -14.67 -3.21
C ILE A 13 1.21 -13.39 -2.42
N VAL A 14 1.55 -12.25 -2.99
CA VAL A 14 1.22 -10.95 -2.41
C VAL A 14 0.05 -10.34 -3.19
N PHE A 15 -1.03 -10.02 -2.49
CA PHE A 15 -2.07 -9.15 -3.04
C PHE A 15 -1.82 -7.74 -2.54
N PHE A 16 -1.84 -6.79 -3.47
CA PHE A 16 -1.85 -5.37 -3.14
C PHE A 16 -3.23 -4.81 -3.41
N ASP A 17 -3.68 -3.96 -2.50
CA ASP A 17 -4.89 -3.17 -2.65
C ASP A 17 -4.55 -1.72 -2.34
N VAL A 18 -4.94 -0.81 -3.21
CA VAL A 18 -4.49 0.58 -3.16
C VAL A 18 -5.69 1.50 -3.28
N GLU A 19 -5.93 2.28 -2.23
CA GLU A 19 -6.93 3.32 -2.26
C GLU A 19 -6.31 4.63 -2.74
N THR A 20 -7.07 5.36 -3.56
CA THR A 20 -6.61 6.62 -4.16
C THR A 20 -7.60 7.75 -3.95
N THR A 21 -7.15 8.98 -4.20
CA THR A 21 -8.06 10.10 -4.41
C THR A 21 -9.00 9.81 -5.58
N ILE A 22 -10.20 10.41 -5.53
CA ILE A 22 -11.11 10.45 -6.67
C ILE A 22 -10.99 11.84 -7.30
N PRO A 23 -10.16 11.98 -8.35
CA PRO A 23 -9.91 13.27 -8.98
C PRO A 23 -11.14 13.80 -9.71
N GLU A 24 -11.25 15.12 -9.77
CA GLU A 24 -12.08 15.81 -10.76
C GLU A 24 -11.42 15.77 -12.15
N GLN A 25 -12.13 16.19 -13.20
CA GLN A 25 -11.61 16.13 -14.57
C GLN A 25 -10.25 16.83 -14.69
N GLY A 26 -9.22 16.07 -15.06
CA GLY A 26 -7.85 16.57 -15.29
C GLY A 26 -6.94 16.55 -14.06
N GLN A 27 -7.43 16.17 -12.87
CA GLN A 27 -6.59 16.01 -11.69
C GLN A 27 -5.89 14.65 -11.65
N PRO A 28 -4.68 14.56 -11.08
CA PRO A 28 -3.98 13.29 -10.91
C PRO A 28 -4.58 12.46 -9.76
N PHE A 29 -4.44 11.14 -9.86
CA PHE A 29 -4.65 10.24 -8.72
C PHE A 29 -3.47 10.31 -7.76
N ALA A 30 -3.76 10.26 -6.47
CA ALA A 30 -2.76 10.11 -5.42
C ALA A 30 -3.13 8.94 -4.51
N ILE A 31 -2.13 8.16 -4.08
CA ILE A 31 -2.32 7.04 -3.15
C ILE A 31 -2.65 7.59 -1.76
N LEU A 32 -3.68 7.03 -1.13
CA LEU A 32 -4.15 7.38 0.22
C LEU A 32 -4.02 6.22 1.20
N GLU A 33 -4.10 4.99 0.73
CA GLU A 33 -3.80 3.78 1.51
C GLU A 33 -3.09 2.76 0.64
N PHE A 34 -2.12 2.05 1.23
CA PHE A 34 -1.44 0.92 0.62
C PHE A 34 -1.61 -0.32 1.50
N GLY A 35 -2.51 -1.20 1.08
CA GLY A 35 -2.75 -2.50 1.69
C GLY A 35 -1.98 -3.61 0.98
N ALA A 36 -1.52 -4.60 1.76
CA ALA A 36 -0.99 -5.83 1.22
C ALA A 36 -1.31 -7.02 2.12
N ILE A 37 -1.57 -8.18 1.51
CA ILE A 37 -1.62 -9.46 2.22
C ILE A 37 -0.71 -10.48 1.54
N LEU A 38 0.06 -11.20 2.35
CA LEU A 38 0.84 -12.36 1.94
C LEU A 38 0.01 -13.61 2.16
N VAL A 39 0.01 -14.50 1.18
CA VAL A 39 -0.87 -15.66 1.15
C VAL A 39 -0.07 -16.91 0.81
N CYS A 40 -0.37 -18.00 1.53
CA CYS A 40 0.17 -19.32 1.19
C CYS A 40 -0.43 -19.79 -0.14
N PRO A 41 0.37 -20.06 -1.19
CA PRO A 41 -0.15 -20.40 -2.51
C PRO A 41 -0.94 -21.71 -2.54
N ARG A 42 -0.68 -22.61 -1.59
CA ARG A 42 -1.31 -23.95 -1.54
C ARG A 42 -2.58 -23.99 -0.72
N LYS A 43 -2.67 -23.18 0.33
CA LYS A 43 -3.80 -23.20 1.28
C LYS A 43 -4.69 -21.97 1.16
N LEU A 44 -4.24 -20.93 0.46
CA LEU A 44 -4.90 -19.63 0.34
C LEU A 44 -5.22 -18.97 1.68
N THR A 45 -4.43 -19.30 2.71
CA THR A 45 -4.50 -18.67 4.03
C THR A 45 -3.61 -17.44 4.06
N GLU A 46 -4.09 -16.36 4.68
CA GLU A 46 -3.28 -15.20 5.01
C GLU A 46 -2.13 -15.61 5.94
N LEU A 47 -0.92 -15.18 5.59
CA LEU A 47 0.31 -15.41 6.36
C LEU A 47 0.72 -14.14 7.11
N ARG A 48 0.55 -12.98 6.47
CA ARG A 48 0.88 -11.66 7.00
C ARG A 48 0.05 -10.62 6.26
N ASN A 49 -0.27 -9.53 6.93
CA ASN A 49 -0.79 -8.32 6.31
C ASN A 49 0.13 -7.12 6.56
N TYR A 50 -0.07 -6.10 5.73
CA TYR A 50 0.51 -4.78 5.84
C TYR A 50 -0.57 -3.77 5.42
N THR A 51 -0.71 -2.70 6.16
CA THR A 51 -1.52 -1.55 5.76
C THR A 51 -0.83 -0.29 6.22
N SER A 52 -0.91 0.75 5.39
CA SER A 52 -0.46 2.08 5.76
C SER A 52 -1.33 3.10 5.04
N LEU A 53 -1.80 4.09 5.80
CA LEU A 53 -2.19 5.36 5.18
C LEU A 53 -0.96 5.99 4.53
N VAL A 54 -1.21 6.77 3.47
CA VAL A 54 -0.17 7.44 2.69
C VAL A 54 -0.51 8.91 2.58
N GLN A 55 0.43 9.76 2.97
CA GLN A 55 0.33 11.20 2.74
C GLN A 55 0.61 11.49 1.25
N PRO A 56 -0.36 12.03 0.49
CA PRO A 56 -0.12 12.46 -0.87
C PRO A 56 0.77 13.71 -0.89
N ALA A 57 1.49 13.94 -1.98
CA ALA A 57 2.30 15.14 -2.15
C ALA A 57 1.48 16.45 -2.10
N ASP A 58 0.19 16.37 -2.42
CA ASP A 58 -0.76 17.47 -2.32
C ASP A 58 -2.05 17.01 -1.63
N LEU A 59 -2.26 17.49 -0.40
CA LEU A 59 -3.47 17.24 0.41
C LEU A 59 -4.74 17.90 -0.17
N SER A 60 -4.58 18.83 -1.12
CA SER A 60 -5.70 19.47 -1.81
C SER A 60 -6.47 18.53 -2.74
N LEU A 61 -5.85 17.42 -3.14
CA LEU A 61 -6.44 16.40 -4.01
C LEU A 61 -7.49 15.53 -3.30
N ILE A 62 -7.58 15.60 -1.98
CA ILE A 62 -8.57 14.86 -1.19
C ILE A 62 -9.87 15.66 -1.20
N SER A 63 -10.75 15.30 -2.13
CA SER A 63 -12.10 15.85 -2.26
C SER A 63 -13.09 15.17 -1.30
N GLU A 64 -14.22 15.80 -1.02
CA GLU A 64 -15.32 15.16 -0.28
C GLU A 64 -15.81 13.88 -0.96
N LYS A 65 -15.75 13.82 -2.30
CA LYS A 65 -16.06 12.60 -3.06
C LYS A 65 -15.08 11.46 -2.73
N SER A 66 -13.79 11.76 -2.61
CA SER A 66 -12.77 10.77 -2.22
C SER A 66 -13.12 10.19 -0.85
N LYS A 67 -13.37 11.07 0.12
CA LYS A 67 -13.75 10.70 1.49
C LYS A 67 -15.04 9.89 1.56
N GLN A 68 -16.04 10.21 0.73
CA GLN A 68 -17.30 9.45 0.68
C GLN A 68 -17.12 8.03 0.14
N CYS A 69 -16.14 7.79 -0.74
CA CYS A 69 -15.93 6.49 -1.35
C CYS A 69 -15.05 5.55 -0.51
N ASN A 70 -14.00 6.06 0.13
CA ASN A 70 -13.06 5.22 0.91
C ASN A 70 -12.99 5.56 2.40
N GLY A 71 -13.67 6.61 2.87
CA GLY A 71 -13.66 7.02 4.27
C GLY A 71 -12.39 7.78 4.71
N ILE A 72 -11.42 8.00 3.82
CA ILE A 72 -10.13 8.60 4.15
C ILE A 72 -10.25 10.12 4.05
N SER A 73 -10.02 10.79 5.19
CA SER A 73 -10.04 12.25 5.31
C SER A 73 -8.65 12.86 5.15
N ARG A 74 -8.60 14.18 4.89
CA ARG A 74 -7.33 14.91 4.86
C ARG A 74 -6.57 14.78 6.18
N GLU A 75 -7.28 14.91 7.29
CA GLU A 75 -6.73 14.86 8.64
C GLU A 75 -6.15 13.47 8.95
N ALA A 76 -6.74 12.41 8.40
CA ALA A 76 -6.26 11.04 8.59
C ALA A 76 -4.87 10.82 7.96
N VAL A 77 -4.56 11.51 6.86
CA VAL A 77 -3.31 11.31 6.11
C VAL A 77 -2.29 12.45 6.29
N GLU A 78 -2.65 13.55 6.96
CA GLU A 78 -1.78 14.72 7.13
C GLU A 78 -0.45 14.39 7.83
N ASN A 79 -0.45 13.41 8.73
CA ASN A 79 0.74 12.94 9.45
C ASN A 79 1.11 11.49 9.10
N ALA A 80 0.54 10.95 8.03
CA ALA A 80 0.89 9.63 7.52
C ALA A 80 2.27 9.66 6.82
N PRO A 81 2.97 8.52 6.68
CA PRO A 81 4.19 8.46 5.88
C PRO A 81 3.89 8.75 4.41
N THR A 82 4.87 9.28 3.69
CA THR A 82 4.77 9.40 2.23
C THR A 82 4.96 8.04 1.56
N PHE A 83 4.62 7.91 0.27
CA PHE A 83 4.90 6.68 -0.46
C PHE A 83 6.40 6.34 -0.47
N ALA A 84 7.28 7.35 -0.53
CA ALA A 84 8.72 7.14 -0.50
C ALA A 84 9.19 6.52 0.83
N ASP A 85 8.55 6.91 1.94
CA ASP A 85 8.88 6.37 3.27
C ASP A 85 8.48 4.90 3.41
N ILE A 86 7.36 4.49 2.78
CA ILE A 86 6.88 3.10 2.84
C ILE A 86 7.42 2.20 1.73
N ALA A 87 7.98 2.77 0.65
CA ALA A 87 8.47 2.02 -0.50
C ALA A 87 9.47 0.89 -0.14
N PRO A 88 10.41 1.07 0.80
CA PRO A 88 11.28 -0.04 1.23
C PRO A 88 10.50 -1.19 1.87
N ALA A 89 9.46 -0.88 2.66
CA ALA A 89 8.62 -1.90 3.28
C ALA A 89 7.84 -2.68 2.21
N VAL A 90 7.23 -1.97 1.25
CA VAL A 90 6.52 -2.56 0.10
C VAL A 90 7.45 -3.43 -0.74
N TYR A 91 8.67 -2.97 -1.00
CA TYR A 91 9.67 -3.72 -1.77
C TYR A 91 10.07 -5.04 -1.08
N ASN A 92 10.20 -5.02 0.25
CA ASN A 92 10.51 -6.22 1.05
C ASN A 92 9.35 -7.22 1.13
N LEU A 93 8.12 -6.79 0.83
CA LEU A 93 7.00 -7.73 0.65
C LEU A 93 7.18 -8.55 -0.64
N LEU A 94 7.83 -7.98 -1.67
CA LEU A 94 8.08 -8.61 -2.97
C LEU A 94 9.34 -9.50 -3.01
N HIS A 95 10.40 -9.14 -2.27
CA HIS A 95 11.75 -9.75 -2.35
C HIS A 95 12.25 -10.14 -0.98
#